data_AF-A0A8R2BB01-F1
#
_entry.id   AF-A0A8R2BB01-F1
#
_cell.length_a   1.000
_cell.length_b   1.000
_cell.length_c   1.000
_cell.angle_alpha   90.00
_cell.angle_beta   90.00
_cell.angle_gamma   90.00
#
_symmetry.space_group_name_H-M   'P 1'
#
loop_
_entity.id
_entity.type
_entity.pdbx_description
1 polymer ?
#
loop_
_entity_poly.entity_id
_entity_poly.type
_entity_poly.pdbx_seq_one_letter_code
_entity_poly.pdbx_strand_id
1 'polypeptide(L)'
;MSDNDSSDCDERPVRCISGQATKRLCHKKQKFREDWTRMECFKKWLNPVKEDVMKAYCSFCKIQMISELSTIKKHANTSRHKLNFKSMTGSKSIISTFPKIDETAIRKNNAVKVAEIKLCGFLSEHNISFLAVDHLSQLLKECFSLVEVFKNSESANEGATAQKLYTEVIKSFKDEKVCLKNVIGFASDGCNTMMGAWNSVASRFLEDFPGVMIQKCICHSLALCASEACKVLPRRCEDLARDVYNFFKSSCKRYAQLKEFQDFCTVEPHHLLRPCQTRWLSLEMVVCRILEQWQPLKMYFTLHRFDERVTSGEHIYN
;
A
#
# COMPACT_ATOMS: atom_id res chain seq x y z
N MET A 1 23.34 66.19 33.58
CA MET A 1 23.48 64.87 32.94
C MET A 1 23.33 63.81 34.01
N SER A 2 22.38 62.91 33.99
CA SER A 2 21.25 62.69 33.10
C SER A 2 20.31 61.72 33.81
N ASP A 3 19.03 61.87 33.53
CA ASP A 3 17.89 61.14 34.06
C ASP A 3 17.95 59.63 33.88
N ASN A 4 17.38 58.91 34.85
CA ASN A 4 16.72 57.60 34.77
C ASN A 4 16.36 57.17 36.22
N ASP A 5 15.32 56.44 36.55
CA ASP A 5 14.06 56.04 35.91
C ASP A 5 13.27 55.34 37.04
N SER A 6 11.95 55.37 36.94
CA SER A 6 11.02 54.36 37.48
C SER A 6 10.87 54.22 39.00
N SER A 7 9.91 54.98 39.53
CA SER A 7 9.25 54.74 40.82
C SER A 7 7.94 53.98 40.65
N ASP A 8 7.86 52.86 41.34
CA ASP A 8 6.65 52.13 41.75
C ASP A 8 5.97 52.89 42.90
N CYS A 9 4.64 53.08 42.87
CA CYS A 9 3.70 52.95 44.01
C CYS A 9 2.32 53.59 43.76
N ASP A 10 1.36 53.00 44.47
CA ASP A 10 -0.09 53.18 44.49
C ASP A 10 -0.68 54.60 44.50
N GLU A 11 -1.92 54.69 43.99
CA GLU A 11 -3.13 55.20 44.67
C GLU A 11 -4.10 55.90 43.69
N ARG A 12 -5.36 55.41 43.70
CA ARG A 12 -6.54 56.20 43.30
C ARG A 12 -6.91 57.11 44.50
N PRO A 13 -8.03 57.87 44.47
CA PRO A 13 -8.64 58.78 43.48
C PRO A 13 -8.74 60.22 44.09
N VAL A 14 -9.28 61.26 43.45
CA VAL A 14 -10.68 61.72 43.61
C VAL A 14 -10.84 63.19 43.14
N ARG A 15 -11.97 63.43 42.45
CA ARG A 15 -12.77 64.67 42.24
C ARG A 15 -12.29 65.80 41.32
N CYS A 16 -12.99 65.88 40.19
CA CYS A 16 -13.96 66.92 39.79
C CYS A 16 -13.73 68.34 40.36
N ILE A 17 -13.90 69.41 39.57
CA ILE A 17 -15.23 69.99 39.32
C ILE A 17 -15.19 71.02 38.17
N SER A 18 -16.24 70.95 37.34
CA SER A 18 -16.85 71.99 36.48
C SER A 18 -15.98 72.68 35.44
N GLY A 19 -16.46 72.96 34.24
CA GLY A 19 -17.81 72.86 33.75
C GLY A 19 -17.85 73.45 32.36
N GLN A 20 -18.76 72.93 31.54
CA GLN A 20 -19.50 73.65 30.52
C GLN A 20 -20.53 72.67 29.99
N ALA A 21 -21.80 73.04 30.14
CA ALA A 21 -22.90 72.34 29.51
C ALA A 21 -22.76 72.51 27.99
N THR A 22 -22.11 71.54 27.34
CA THR A 22 -22.26 71.38 25.89
C THR A 22 -23.69 70.92 25.65
N LYS A 23 -24.48 71.76 24.95
CA LYS A 23 -25.77 71.39 24.37
C LYS A 23 -25.62 70.00 23.76
N ARG A 24 -26.29 68.98 24.32
CA ARG A 24 -26.36 67.65 23.67
C ARG A 24 -27.07 67.85 22.34
N LEU A 25 -26.28 67.94 21.26
CA LEU A 25 -26.77 67.77 19.89
C LEU A 25 -27.60 66.49 19.88
N CYS A 26 -28.91 66.60 19.62
CA CYS A 26 -29.74 65.43 19.51
C CYS A 26 -29.19 64.60 18.35
N HIS A 27 -28.87 63.33 18.60
CA HIS A 27 -28.28 62.49 17.57
C HIS A 27 -29.33 62.32 16.46
N LYS A 28 -29.10 62.93 15.30
CA LYS A 28 -30.03 62.88 14.17
C LYS A 28 -30.10 61.42 13.70
N LYS A 29 -31.26 60.78 13.87
CA LYS A 29 -31.49 59.39 13.47
C LYS A 29 -31.13 59.22 11.98
N GLN A 30 -30.26 58.26 11.70
CA GLN A 30 -29.68 58.04 10.37
C GLN A 30 -30.45 56.95 9.62
N LYS A 31 -30.89 57.24 8.40
CA LYS A 31 -31.46 56.25 7.46
C LYS A 31 -30.37 55.31 6.94
N PHE A 32 -30.72 54.07 6.64
CA PHE A 32 -29.82 53.11 6.00
C PHE A 32 -29.30 53.66 4.67
N ARG A 33 -27.98 53.59 4.47
CA ARG A 33 -27.35 54.00 3.21
C ARG A 33 -27.04 52.77 2.38
N GLU A 34 -27.57 52.71 1.17
CA GLU A 34 -27.32 51.61 0.23
C GLU A 34 -25.83 51.47 -0.11
N ASP A 35 -25.06 52.57 -0.09
CA ASP A 35 -23.61 52.55 -0.30
C ASP A 35 -22.87 51.61 0.65
N TRP A 36 -23.41 51.37 1.86
CA TRP A 36 -22.81 50.42 2.81
C TRP A 36 -22.85 48.98 2.30
N THR A 37 -23.81 48.63 1.45
CA THR A 37 -23.86 47.31 0.80
C THR A 37 -22.77 47.15 -0.27
N ARG A 38 -22.12 48.25 -0.70
CA ARG A 38 -21.03 48.25 -1.68
C ARG A 38 -19.65 48.29 -1.04
N MET A 39 -19.55 48.68 0.24
CA MET A 39 -18.29 48.73 0.97
C MET A 39 -17.77 47.33 1.29
N GLU A 40 -16.49 47.06 1.04
CA GLU A 40 -15.88 45.74 1.21
C GLU A 40 -16.03 45.18 2.64
N CYS A 41 -16.06 46.05 3.65
CA CYS A 41 -16.22 45.68 5.06
C CYS A 41 -17.64 45.27 5.48
N PHE A 42 -18.68 45.62 4.69
CA PHE A 42 -20.08 45.40 5.05
C PHE A 42 -20.88 44.62 4.00
N LYS A 43 -20.44 44.62 2.74
CA LYS A 43 -21.10 43.99 1.59
C LYS A 43 -21.48 42.52 1.79
N LYS A 44 -20.66 41.76 2.51
CA LYS A 44 -20.85 40.30 2.65
C LYS A 44 -22.00 39.93 3.59
N TRP A 45 -22.46 40.83 4.47
CA TRP A 45 -23.40 40.47 5.54
C TRP A 45 -24.48 41.51 5.87
N LEU A 46 -24.30 42.77 5.51
CA LEU A 46 -25.21 43.85 5.86
C LEU A 46 -26.29 44.06 4.77
N ASN A 47 -27.56 44.04 5.16
CA ASN A 47 -28.70 44.20 4.27
C ASN A 47 -29.70 45.24 4.81
N PRO A 48 -30.47 45.92 3.94
CA PRO A 48 -31.57 46.78 4.36
C PRO A 48 -32.78 45.96 4.85
N VAL A 49 -33.57 46.53 5.77
CA VAL A 49 -34.88 45.98 6.15
C VAL A 49 -35.95 46.66 5.30
N LYS A 50 -36.73 45.88 4.54
CA LYS A 50 -37.73 46.42 3.59
C LYS A 50 -38.85 47.22 4.27
N GLU A 51 -39.18 46.86 5.52
CA GLU A 51 -40.28 47.45 6.28
C GLU A 51 -39.86 48.70 7.08
N ASP A 52 -38.56 48.88 7.36
CA ASP A 52 -38.06 49.97 8.20
C ASP A 52 -36.72 50.51 7.70
N VAL A 53 -36.77 51.71 7.12
CA VAL A 53 -35.61 52.43 6.54
C VAL A 53 -34.59 52.84 7.61
N MET A 54 -34.97 52.79 8.89
CA MET A 54 -34.09 53.11 10.04
C MET A 54 -33.42 51.87 10.64
N LYS A 55 -33.57 50.69 10.01
CA LYS A 55 -32.97 49.44 10.48
C LYS A 55 -32.09 48.79 9.42
N ALA A 56 -31.01 48.19 9.90
CA ALA A 56 -30.11 47.35 9.15
C ALA A 56 -30.22 45.89 9.64
N TYR A 57 -29.99 44.94 8.75
CA TYR A 57 -30.07 43.51 9.04
C TYR A 57 -28.74 42.82 8.77
N CYS A 58 -28.30 41.99 9.73
CA CYS A 58 -27.13 41.14 9.55
C CYS A 58 -27.54 39.74 9.12
N SER A 59 -27.12 39.31 7.92
CA SER A 59 -27.45 37.98 7.38
C SER A 59 -26.71 36.84 8.09
N PHE A 60 -25.55 37.12 8.72
CA PHE A 60 -24.73 36.14 9.43
C PHE A 60 -25.19 35.94 10.88
N CYS A 61 -25.66 37.00 11.54
CA CYS A 61 -26.14 36.94 12.94
C CYS A 61 -27.67 36.81 13.04
N LYS A 62 -28.41 37.05 11.93
CA LYS A 62 -29.87 37.06 11.85
C LYS A 62 -30.53 38.05 12.82
N ILE A 63 -29.94 39.25 12.96
CA ILE A 63 -30.39 40.29 13.90
C ILE A 63 -30.63 41.60 13.16
N GLN A 64 -31.67 42.33 13.56
CA GLN A 64 -31.94 43.71 13.15
C GLN A 64 -31.28 44.69 14.13
N MET A 65 -30.69 45.77 13.62
CA MET A 65 -30.05 46.83 14.40
C MET A 65 -30.41 48.19 13.82
N ILE A 66 -30.21 49.25 14.60
CA ILE A 66 -30.43 50.63 14.13
C ILE A 66 -29.42 50.93 13.02
N SER A 67 -29.86 51.60 11.94
CA SER A 67 -29.04 51.97 10.79
C SER A 67 -28.09 53.15 11.06
N GLU A 68 -27.41 53.11 12.20
CA GLU A 68 -26.33 54.00 12.57
C GLU A 68 -24.98 53.30 12.34
N LEU A 69 -24.06 53.97 11.67
CA LEU A 69 -22.77 53.38 11.31
C LEU A 69 -21.95 52.96 12.55
N SER A 70 -22.08 53.69 13.66
CA SER A 70 -21.48 53.37 14.95
C SER A 70 -21.98 52.03 15.49
N THR A 71 -23.30 51.80 15.44
CA THR A 71 -23.97 50.57 15.88
C THR A 71 -23.58 49.38 14.99
N ILE A 72 -23.51 49.59 13.68
CA ILE A 72 -23.10 48.57 12.71
C ILE A 72 -21.62 48.17 12.93
N LYS A 73 -20.73 49.14 13.13
CA LYS A 73 -19.31 48.87 13.44
C LYS A 73 -19.13 48.14 14.78
N LYS A 74 -19.90 48.51 15.81
CA LYS A 74 -19.89 47.79 17.09
C LYS A 74 -20.37 46.35 16.92
N HIS A 75 -21.44 46.12 16.15
CA HIS A 75 -21.92 44.78 15.84
C HIS A 75 -20.86 43.92 15.15
N ALA A 76 -20.19 44.46 14.13
CA ALA A 76 -19.12 43.76 13.40
C ALA A 76 -17.98 43.28 14.32
N ASN A 77 -17.72 44.04 15.39
CA ASN A 77 -16.66 43.72 16.35
C ASN A 77 -17.08 42.74 17.45
N THR A 78 -18.36 42.37 17.56
CA THR A 78 -18.82 41.40 18.55
C THR A 78 -18.22 40.00 18.31
N SER A 79 -17.92 39.27 19.39
CA SER A 79 -17.37 37.90 19.31
C SER A 79 -18.27 36.97 18.50
N ARG A 80 -19.60 37.12 18.67
CA ARG A 80 -20.61 36.37 17.93
C ARG A 80 -20.52 36.63 16.41
N HIS A 81 -20.37 37.88 16.00
CA HIS A 81 -20.23 38.21 14.58
C HIS A 81 -18.93 37.65 14.00
N LYS A 82 -17.80 37.78 14.71
CA LYS A 82 -16.49 37.26 14.26
C LYS A 82 -16.49 35.74 14.09
N LEU A 83 -17.15 35.00 14.99
CA LEU A 83 -17.31 33.55 14.87
C LEU A 83 -18.14 33.18 13.63
N ASN A 84 -19.32 33.77 13.48
CA ASN A 84 -20.19 33.49 12.34
C ASN A 84 -19.58 33.91 11.00
N PHE A 85 -18.82 35.01 10.98
CA PHE A 85 -18.08 35.46 9.79
C PHE A 85 -17.05 34.42 9.35
N LYS A 86 -16.27 33.86 10.28
CA LYS A 86 -15.28 32.79 9.97
C LYS A 86 -15.97 31.53 9.44
N SER A 87 -17.07 31.10 10.06
CA SER A 87 -17.82 29.91 9.64
C SER A 87 -18.47 30.08 8.25
N MET A 88 -19.04 31.24 7.96
CA MET A 88 -19.78 31.49 6.72
C MET A 88 -18.90 31.85 5.52
N THR A 89 -17.70 32.40 5.75
CA THR A 89 -16.75 32.72 4.65
C THR A 89 -15.76 31.58 4.38
N GLY A 90 -15.62 30.61 5.29
CA GLY A 90 -14.73 29.44 5.15
C GLY A 90 -15.38 28.17 4.59
N SER A 91 -16.67 28.18 4.27
CA SER A 91 -17.38 26.99 3.79
C SER A 91 -17.09 26.75 2.30
N LYS A 92 -16.22 25.78 1.99
CA LYS A 92 -16.05 25.27 0.62
C LYS A 92 -17.34 24.53 0.19
N SER A 93 -17.72 24.68 -1.08
CA SER A 93 -18.89 24.01 -1.67
C SER A 93 -18.84 22.49 -1.45
N ILE A 94 -19.97 21.91 -1.05
CA ILE A 94 -20.18 20.46 -0.86
C ILE A 94 -19.82 19.66 -2.13
N ILE A 95 -19.87 20.29 -3.32
CA ILE A 95 -19.44 19.68 -4.59
C ILE A 95 -17.95 19.26 -4.58
N SER A 96 -17.10 19.94 -3.80
CA SER A 96 -15.68 19.58 -3.67
C SER A 96 -15.41 18.37 -2.78
N THR A 97 -16.43 17.84 -2.09
CA THR A 97 -16.34 16.66 -1.23
C THR A 97 -16.65 15.36 -1.99
N PHE A 98 -17.25 15.45 -3.18
CA PHE A 98 -17.41 14.27 -4.03
C PHE A 98 -16.06 13.95 -4.69
N PRO A 99 -15.55 12.71 -4.56
CA PRO A 99 -14.32 12.33 -5.25
C PRO A 99 -14.56 12.49 -6.75
N LYS A 100 -13.76 13.35 -7.40
CA LYS A 100 -13.72 13.39 -8.86
C LYS A 100 -13.30 12.01 -9.34
N ILE A 101 -14.23 11.31 -9.97
CA ILE A 101 -13.93 10.06 -10.65
C ILE A 101 -12.98 10.41 -11.78
N ASP A 102 -11.70 10.06 -11.61
CA ASP A 102 -10.70 10.19 -12.66
C ASP A 102 -11.02 9.17 -13.77
N GLU A 103 -11.74 9.61 -14.80
CA GLU A 103 -12.13 8.79 -15.96
C GLU A 103 -10.91 8.27 -16.71
N THR A 104 -9.80 9.01 -16.71
CA THR A 104 -8.53 8.59 -17.31
C THR A 104 -7.88 7.45 -16.54
N ALA A 105 -7.93 7.47 -15.20
CA ALA A 105 -7.49 6.35 -14.37
C ALA A 105 -8.35 5.11 -14.63
N ILE A 106 -9.68 5.23 -14.72
CA ILE A 106 -10.58 4.09 -15.00
C ILE A 106 -10.31 3.47 -16.37
N ARG A 107 -10.14 4.30 -17.41
CA ARG A 107 -9.85 3.81 -18.77
C ARG A 107 -8.54 3.04 -18.81
N LYS A 108 -7.49 3.54 -18.16
CA LYS A 108 -6.22 2.81 -18.01
C LYS A 108 -6.42 1.48 -17.28
N ASN A 109 -7.19 1.50 -16.20
CA ASN A 109 -7.52 0.32 -15.39
C ASN A 109 -8.20 -0.80 -16.18
N ASN A 110 -9.22 -0.43 -16.95
CA ASN A 110 -9.93 -1.39 -17.80
C ASN A 110 -9.05 -1.89 -18.94
N ALA A 111 -8.17 -1.05 -19.48
CA ALA A 111 -7.21 -1.47 -20.49
C ALA A 111 -6.20 -2.50 -19.93
N VAL A 112 -5.75 -2.35 -18.68
CA VAL A 112 -4.87 -3.32 -18.00
C VAL A 112 -5.58 -4.67 -17.86
N LYS A 113 -6.81 -4.70 -17.34
CA LYS A 113 -7.59 -5.95 -17.20
C LYS A 113 -7.82 -6.67 -18.53
N VAL A 114 -8.14 -5.89 -19.57
CA VAL A 114 -8.32 -6.43 -20.92
C VAL A 114 -6.99 -7.01 -21.45
N ALA A 115 -5.86 -6.38 -21.16
CA ALA A 115 -4.55 -6.89 -21.54
C ALA A 115 -4.22 -8.21 -20.82
N GLU A 116 -4.49 -8.32 -19.51
CA GLU A 116 -4.27 -9.55 -18.74
C GLU A 116 -5.07 -10.74 -19.29
N ILE A 117 -6.38 -10.53 -19.53
CA ILE A 117 -7.25 -11.57 -20.07
C ILE A 117 -6.79 -12.00 -21.47
N LYS A 118 -6.42 -11.04 -22.33
CA LYS A 118 -5.91 -11.33 -23.67
C LYS A 118 -4.57 -12.06 -23.63
N LEU A 119 -3.69 -11.73 -22.69
CA LEU A 119 -2.41 -12.40 -22.53
C LEU A 119 -2.61 -13.86 -22.08
N CYS A 120 -3.47 -14.10 -21.10
CA CYS A 120 -3.83 -15.46 -20.68
C CYS A 120 -4.48 -16.27 -21.80
N GLY A 121 -5.38 -15.65 -22.57
CA GLY A 121 -6.00 -16.26 -23.75
C GLY A 121 -4.95 -16.63 -24.80
N PHE A 122 -4.06 -15.70 -25.15
CA PHE A 122 -2.98 -15.92 -26.11
C PHE A 122 -2.05 -17.08 -25.69
N LEU A 123 -1.62 -17.12 -24.43
CA LEU A 123 -0.78 -18.20 -23.93
C LEU A 123 -1.46 -19.57 -24.06
N SER A 124 -2.77 -19.61 -23.78
CA SER A 124 -3.57 -20.83 -23.83
C SER A 124 -3.84 -21.28 -25.26
N GLU A 125 -4.23 -20.37 -26.15
CA GLU A 125 -4.53 -20.65 -27.56
C GLU A 125 -3.30 -21.13 -28.35
N HIS A 126 -2.13 -20.59 -28.04
CA HIS A 126 -0.89 -20.90 -28.74
C HIS A 126 -0.08 -22.03 -28.08
N ASN A 127 -0.62 -22.69 -27.05
CA ASN A 127 0.05 -23.77 -26.31
C ASN A 127 1.50 -23.41 -25.93
N ILE A 128 1.69 -22.18 -25.46
CA ILE A 128 3.03 -21.66 -25.17
C ILE A 128 3.63 -22.48 -24.02
N SER A 129 4.85 -22.98 -24.23
CA SER A 129 5.58 -23.76 -23.23
C SER A 129 5.68 -23.02 -21.91
N PHE A 130 5.49 -23.74 -20.79
CA PHE A 130 5.68 -23.21 -19.45
C PHE A 130 7.08 -22.58 -19.25
N LEU A 131 8.09 -23.05 -19.98
CA LEU A 131 9.44 -22.46 -19.96
C LEU A 131 9.45 -21.00 -20.47
N ALA A 132 8.63 -20.68 -21.48
CA ALA A 132 8.50 -19.31 -21.98
C ALA A 132 7.66 -18.44 -21.02
N VAL A 133 6.73 -19.05 -20.27
CA VAL A 133 5.93 -18.37 -19.23
C VAL A 133 6.81 -17.89 -18.08
N ASP A 134 7.89 -18.60 -17.73
CA ASP A 134 8.82 -18.17 -16.69
C ASP A 134 9.48 -16.82 -17.04
N HIS A 135 9.99 -16.68 -18.26
CA HIS A 135 10.55 -15.42 -18.76
C HIS A 135 9.49 -14.32 -18.87
N LEU A 136 8.28 -14.68 -19.33
CA LEU A 136 7.16 -13.75 -19.40
C LEU A 136 6.78 -13.24 -18.00
N SER A 137 6.76 -14.09 -16.98
CA SER A 137 6.45 -13.68 -15.60
C SER A 137 7.43 -12.64 -15.06
N GLN A 138 8.70 -12.71 -15.47
CA GLN A 138 9.72 -11.73 -15.12
C GLN A 138 9.42 -10.37 -15.77
N LEU A 139 9.05 -10.36 -17.05
CA LEU A 139 8.64 -9.16 -17.79
C LEU A 139 7.35 -8.55 -17.23
N LEU A 140 6.38 -9.38 -16.85
CA LEU A 140 5.09 -8.92 -16.32
C LEU A 140 5.24 -8.23 -14.96
N LYS A 141 6.23 -8.62 -14.14
CA LYS A 141 6.54 -7.90 -12.88
C LYS A 141 6.99 -6.46 -13.11
N GLU A 142 7.61 -6.17 -14.26
CA GLU A 142 8.01 -4.82 -14.64
C GLU A 142 6.84 -4.03 -15.24
N CYS A 143 5.84 -4.73 -15.77
CA CYS A 143 4.69 -4.14 -16.46
C CYS A 143 3.48 -3.87 -15.54
N PHE A 144 3.32 -4.63 -14.45
CA PHE A 144 2.17 -4.51 -13.55
C PHE A 144 2.54 -3.98 -12.16
N SER A 145 1.66 -3.17 -11.58
CA SER A 145 1.79 -2.72 -10.19
C SER A 145 1.45 -3.85 -9.23
N LEU A 146 2.44 -4.28 -8.44
CA LEU A 146 2.25 -5.28 -7.40
C LEU A 146 1.68 -4.66 -6.14
N VAL A 147 0.77 -5.37 -5.47
CA VAL A 147 0.24 -4.99 -4.17
C VAL A 147 1.18 -5.49 -3.09
N GLU A 148 1.88 -4.56 -2.43
CA GLU A 148 2.78 -4.90 -1.35
C GLU A 148 2.00 -5.14 -0.05
N VAL A 149 2.03 -6.37 0.44
CA VAL A 149 1.33 -6.78 1.68
C VAL A 149 2.03 -6.26 2.94
N PHE A 150 3.34 -6.05 2.87
CA PHE A 150 4.19 -5.59 3.97
C PHE A 150 4.86 -4.26 3.61
N LYS A 151 4.24 -3.14 3.96
CA LYS A 151 4.69 -1.79 3.58
C LYS A 151 5.69 -1.20 4.58
N ASN A 152 5.63 -1.66 5.83
CA ASN A 152 6.44 -1.17 6.94
C ASN A 152 6.55 -2.25 8.05
N SER A 153 7.49 -2.06 8.98
CA SER A 153 7.76 -3.00 10.09
C SER A 153 6.52 -3.29 10.94
N GLU A 154 5.66 -2.30 11.16
CA GLU A 154 4.38 -2.48 11.86
C GLU A 154 3.44 -3.42 11.10
N SER A 155 3.27 -3.24 9.78
CA SER A 155 2.46 -4.14 8.95
C SER A 155 3.02 -5.57 8.88
N ALA A 156 4.33 -5.74 9.07
CA ALA A 156 4.96 -7.06 9.12
C ALA A 156 4.61 -7.81 10.41
N ASN A 157 4.50 -7.10 11.54
CA ASN A 157 4.12 -7.68 12.83
C ASN A 157 2.68 -8.20 12.88
N GLU A 158 1.78 -7.64 12.06
CA GLU A 158 0.41 -8.16 11.90
C GLU A 158 0.37 -9.49 11.13
N GLY A 159 1.44 -9.84 10.41
CA GLY A 159 1.55 -11.05 9.59
C GLY A 159 0.70 -11.04 8.32
N ALA A 160 1.00 -11.95 7.38
CA ALA A 160 0.17 -12.20 6.19
C ALA A 160 -0.98 -13.14 6.55
N THR A 161 -1.91 -12.67 7.38
CA THR A 161 -3.11 -13.44 7.71
C THR A 161 -4.05 -13.51 6.52
N ALA A 162 -4.87 -14.56 6.45
CA ALA A 162 -5.88 -14.70 5.40
C ALA A 162 -6.84 -13.51 5.33
N GLN A 163 -7.20 -12.94 6.49
CA GLN A 163 -8.02 -11.73 6.56
C GLN A 163 -7.35 -10.55 5.87
N LYS A 164 -6.07 -10.31 6.19
CA LYS A 164 -5.31 -9.20 5.62
C LYS A 164 -5.17 -9.34 4.11
N LEU A 165 -4.81 -10.54 3.64
CA LEU A 165 -4.70 -10.86 2.21
C LEU A 165 -6.04 -10.66 1.50
N TYR A 166 -7.13 -11.19 2.07
CA TYR A 166 -8.47 -11.00 1.52
C TYR A 166 -8.85 -9.52 1.44
N THR A 167 -8.64 -8.76 2.52
CA THR A 167 -8.95 -7.32 2.57
C THR A 167 -8.17 -6.54 1.52
N GLU A 168 -6.86 -6.79 1.36
CA GLU A 168 -6.06 -6.11 0.34
C GLU A 168 -6.53 -6.48 -1.07
N VAL A 169 -6.88 -7.75 -1.35
CA VAL A 169 -7.43 -8.16 -2.66
C VAL A 169 -8.74 -7.44 -2.96
N ILE A 170 -9.70 -7.42 -2.02
CA ILE A 170 -10.98 -6.73 -2.21
C ILE A 170 -10.79 -5.22 -2.34
N LYS A 171 -9.85 -4.66 -1.58
CA LYS A 171 -9.48 -3.25 -1.70
C LYS A 171 -8.93 -2.94 -3.09
N SER A 172 -8.02 -3.76 -3.61
CA SER A 172 -7.53 -3.63 -4.98
C SER A 172 -8.67 -3.71 -5.99
N PHE A 173 -9.61 -4.64 -5.84
CA PHE A 173 -10.79 -4.68 -6.73
C PHE A 173 -11.62 -3.39 -6.68
N LYS A 174 -11.78 -2.78 -5.50
CA LYS A 174 -12.51 -1.51 -5.35
C LYS A 174 -11.75 -0.32 -5.93
N ASP A 175 -10.46 -0.21 -5.64
CA ASP A 175 -9.58 0.84 -6.15
C ASP A 175 -9.55 0.80 -7.68
N GLU A 176 -9.50 -0.41 -8.23
CA GLU A 176 -9.53 -0.68 -9.66
C GLU A 176 -10.95 -0.65 -10.27
N LYS A 177 -12.00 -0.46 -9.46
CA LYS A 177 -13.42 -0.44 -9.88
C LYS A 177 -13.87 -1.71 -10.61
N VAL A 178 -13.35 -2.87 -10.19
CA VAL A 178 -13.88 -4.18 -10.58
C VAL A 178 -15.24 -4.38 -9.90
N CYS A 179 -16.26 -4.73 -10.68
CA CYS A 179 -17.54 -5.11 -10.10
C CYS A 179 -17.41 -6.47 -9.42
N LEU A 180 -17.59 -6.51 -8.10
CA LEU A 180 -17.48 -7.75 -7.31
C LEU A 180 -18.48 -8.84 -7.75
N LYS A 181 -19.60 -8.46 -8.40
CA LYS A 181 -20.57 -9.42 -8.98
C LYS A 181 -20.02 -10.22 -10.16
N ASN A 182 -18.93 -9.76 -10.78
CA ASN A 182 -18.31 -10.42 -11.92
C ASN A 182 -17.19 -11.38 -11.50
N VAL A 183 -16.94 -11.53 -10.19
CA VAL A 183 -15.97 -12.50 -9.69
C VAL A 183 -16.59 -13.89 -9.79
N ILE A 184 -16.07 -14.69 -10.72
CA ILE A 184 -16.55 -16.05 -10.98
C ILE A 184 -15.63 -17.13 -10.39
N GLY A 185 -14.39 -16.78 -10.06
CA GLY A 185 -13.42 -17.75 -9.54
C GLY A 185 -12.22 -17.11 -8.85
N PHE A 186 -11.59 -17.89 -7.99
CA PHE A 186 -10.36 -17.56 -7.29
C PHE A 186 -9.39 -18.74 -7.37
N ALA A 187 -8.15 -18.47 -7.77
CA ALA A 187 -7.10 -19.47 -7.87
C ALA A 187 -5.84 -19.02 -7.13
N SER A 188 -5.24 -19.92 -6.36
CA SER A 188 -4.02 -19.62 -5.60
C SER A 188 -3.22 -20.89 -5.25
N ASP A 189 -2.06 -20.69 -4.63
CA ASP A 189 -1.25 -21.79 -4.11
C ASP A 189 -1.99 -22.57 -3.01
N GLY A 190 -1.54 -23.80 -2.75
CA GLY A 190 -2.17 -24.69 -1.79
C GLY A 190 -1.92 -24.33 -0.32
N CYS A 191 -1.34 -23.16 -0.03
CA CYS A 191 -0.99 -22.75 1.32
C CYS A 191 -2.24 -22.66 2.20
N ASN A 192 -2.13 -23.09 3.47
CA ASN A 192 -3.28 -23.12 4.38
C ASN A 192 -3.93 -21.73 4.57
N THR A 193 -3.15 -20.65 4.53
CA THR A 193 -3.65 -19.27 4.56
C THR A 193 -4.55 -18.96 3.36
N MET A 194 -4.25 -19.51 2.19
CA MET A 194 -4.98 -19.26 0.94
C MET A 194 -6.15 -20.23 0.75
N MET A 195 -5.94 -21.50 1.07
CA MET A 195 -6.82 -22.62 0.67
C MET A 195 -7.27 -23.52 1.83
N GLY A 196 -7.00 -23.12 3.08
CA GLY A 196 -7.43 -23.85 4.27
C GLY A 196 -8.95 -23.92 4.40
N ALA A 197 -9.45 -24.93 5.10
CA ALA A 197 -10.90 -25.12 5.30
C ALA A 197 -11.54 -23.99 6.14
N TRP A 198 -10.76 -23.40 7.05
CA TRP A 198 -11.22 -22.40 8.01
C TRP A 198 -10.31 -21.18 7.96
N ASN A 199 -10.91 -19.99 8.01
CA ASN A 199 -10.18 -18.73 8.09
C ASN A 199 -9.11 -18.58 6.98
N SER A 200 -9.41 -18.99 5.75
CA SER A 200 -8.54 -18.83 4.59
C SER A 200 -9.08 -17.76 3.63
N VAL A 201 -8.27 -17.35 2.67
CA VAL A 201 -8.73 -16.44 1.60
C VAL A 201 -9.87 -17.11 0.82
N ALA A 202 -9.72 -18.38 0.47
CA ALA A 202 -10.75 -19.14 -0.23
C ALA A 202 -12.06 -19.29 0.58
N SER A 203 -12.00 -19.58 1.88
CA SER A 203 -13.20 -19.71 2.70
C SER A 203 -13.97 -18.39 2.76
N ARG A 204 -13.26 -17.25 2.83
CA ARG A 204 -13.85 -15.91 2.81
C ARG A 204 -14.47 -15.55 1.46
N PHE A 205 -13.81 -15.93 0.36
CA PHE A 205 -14.40 -15.78 -0.97
C PHE A 205 -15.69 -16.58 -1.12
N LEU A 206 -15.75 -17.81 -0.58
CA LEU A 206 -16.96 -18.63 -0.60
C LEU A 206 -18.10 -18.02 0.23
N GLU A 207 -17.78 -17.38 1.36
CA GLU A 207 -18.76 -16.67 2.19
C GLU A 207 -19.34 -15.44 1.49
N ASP A 208 -18.49 -14.60 0.88
CA ASP A 208 -18.90 -13.34 0.26
C ASP A 208 -19.48 -13.53 -1.17
N PHE A 209 -19.11 -14.61 -1.85
CA PHE A 209 -19.50 -14.90 -3.24
C PHE A 209 -20.07 -16.33 -3.38
N PRO A 210 -21.35 -16.56 -3.02
CA PRO A 210 -21.98 -17.86 -3.16
C PRO A 210 -22.07 -18.25 -4.66
N GLY A 211 -21.20 -19.17 -5.07
CA GLY A 211 -21.04 -19.62 -6.46
C GLY A 211 -19.65 -19.42 -7.06
N VAL A 212 -18.71 -18.80 -6.33
CA VAL A 212 -17.32 -18.67 -6.78
C VAL A 212 -16.63 -20.02 -6.91
N MET A 213 -15.93 -20.25 -8.02
CA MET A 213 -15.11 -21.45 -8.23
C MET A 213 -13.74 -21.27 -7.58
N ILE A 214 -13.36 -22.18 -6.68
CA ILE A 214 -12.05 -22.17 -6.04
C ILE A 214 -11.15 -23.21 -6.70
N GLN A 215 -10.00 -22.78 -7.23
CA GLN A 215 -9.02 -23.64 -7.88
C GLN A 215 -7.68 -23.61 -7.14
N LYS A 216 -7.22 -24.75 -6.65
CA LYS A 216 -5.86 -24.88 -6.13
C LYS A 216 -4.87 -24.92 -7.28
N CYS A 217 -3.68 -24.37 -7.07
CA CYS A 217 -2.58 -24.43 -8.03
C CYS A 217 -2.27 -25.90 -8.36
N ILE A 218 -2.50 -26.29 -9.61
CA ILE A 218 -2.25 -27.65 -10.12
C ILE A 218 -0.77 -28.01 -9.97
N CYS A 219 0.12 -27.05 -10.24
CA CYS A 219 1.58 -27.24 -10.11
C CYS A 219 1.97 -27.55 -8.65
N HIS A 220 1.38 -26.86 -7.68
CA HIS A 220 1.61 -27.15 -6.26
C HIS A 220 1.08 -28.55 -5.89
N SER A 221 -0.11 -28.92 -6.38
CA SER A 221 -0.66 -30.27 -6.16
C SER A 221 0.23 -31.37 -6.75
N LEU A 222 0.69 -31.21 -8.00
CA LEU A 222 1.62 -32.15 -8.64
C LEU A 222 2.95 -32.25 -7.87
N ALA A 223 3.48 -31.12 -7.39
CA ALA A 223 4.69 -31.11 -6.58
C ALA A 223 4.53 -31.86 -5.25
N LEU A 224 3.36 -31.75 -4.59
CA LEU A 224 3.05 -32.54 -3.40
C LEU A 224 2.99 -34.04 -3.72
N CYS A 225 2.35 -34.43 -4.82
CA CYS A 225 2.32 -35.82 -5.27
C CYS A 225 3.73 -36.36 -5.55
N ALA A 226 4.55 -35.60 -6.28
CA ALA A 226 5.94 -35.98 -6.58
C ALA A 226 6.78 -36.09 -5.28
N SER A 227 6.65 -35.14 -4.37
CA SER A 227 7.33 -35.15 -3.07
C SER A 227 6.95 -36.38 -2.24
N GLU A 228 5.67 -36.75 -2.20
CA GLU A 228 5.21 -37.96 -1.51
C GLU A 228 5.72 -39.23 -2.17
N ALA A 229 5.72 -39.29 -3.51
CA ALA A 229 6.30 -40.40 -4.26
C ALA A 229 7.81 -40.55 -4.00
N CYS A 230 8.56 -39.46 -3.89
CA CYS A 230 9.98 -39.48 -3.56
C CYS A 230 10.27 -40.09 -2.18
N LYS A 231 9.32 -40.08 -1.22
CA LYS A 231 9.51 -40.74 0.08
C LYS A 231 9.62 -42.27 -0.02
N VAL A 232 9.15 -42.87 -1.11
CA VAL A 232 9.34 -44.30 -1.40
C VAL A 232 10.78 -44.60 -1.78
N LEU A 233 11.50 -43.61 -2.34
CA LEU A 233 12.90 -43.76 -2.68
C LEU A 233 13.76 -43.82 -1.40
N PRO A 234 14.89 -44.53 -1.42
CA PRO A 234 15.83 -44.51 -0.31
C PRO A 234 16.27 -43.09 0.01
N ARG A 235 16.08 -42.65 1.27
CA ARG A 235 16.51 -41.32 1.74
C ARG A 235 17.97 -41.01 1.42
N ARG A 236 18.81 -42.05 1.37
CA ARG A 236 20.22 -41.97 0.99
C ARG A 236 20.45 -41.23 -0.32
N CYS A 237 19.55 -41.32 -1.30
CA CYS A 237 19.69 -40.60 -2.57
C CYS A 237 19.55 -39.08 -2.40
N GLU A 238 18.58 -38.62 -1.59
CA GLU A 238 18.43 -37.20 -1.29
C GLU A 238 19.54 -36.68 -0.37
N ASP A 239 19.97 -37.50 0.59
CA ASP A 239 21.05 -37.16 1.51
C ASP A 239 22.38 -37.04 0.75
N LEU A 240 22.69 -37.98 -0.15
CA LEU A 240 23.84 -37.89 -1.06
C LEU A 240 23.83 -36.59 -1.86
N ALA A 241 22.69 -36.23 -2.46
CA ALA A 241 22.57 -35.00 -3.23
C ALA A 241 22.83 -33.74 -2.37
N ARG A 242 22.36 -33.76 -1.12
CA ARG A 242 22.59 -32.68 -0.15
C ARG A 242 24.05 -32.61 0.31
N ASP A 243 24.66 -33.75 0.56
CA ASP A 243 26.03 -33.87 1.05
C ASP A 243 27.04 -33.47 -0.02
N VAL A 244 26.85 -33.91 -1.26
CA VAL A 244 27.66 -33.48 -2.41
C VAL A 244 27.60 -31.96 -2.56
N TYR A 245 26.40 -31.37 -2.55
CA TYR A 245 26.28 -29.91 -2.61
C TYR A 245 26.98 -29.21 -1.44
N ASN A 246 26.72 -29.65 -0.21
CA ASN A 246 27.28 -29.03 1.00
C ASN A 246 28.81 -29.16 1.05
N PHE A 247 29.35 -30.26 0.54
CA PHE A 247 30.79 -30.46 0.41
C PHE A 247 31.36 -29.33 -0.46
N PHE A 248 30.92 -29.14 -1.70
CA PHE A 248 31.52 -28.10 -2.54
C PHE A 248 31.15 -26.66 -2.16
N LYS A 249 29.96 -26.43 -1.57
CA LYS A 249 29.40 -25.09 -1.27
C LYS A 249 30.38 -24.14 -0.58
N SER A 250 31.13 -24.62 0.40
CA SER A 250 31.94 -23.78 1.29
C SER A 250 33.39 -23.57 0.84
N SER A 251 33.81 -24.14 -0.29
CA SER A 251 35.21 -24.09 -0.71
C SER A 251 35.40 -23.79 -2.19
N CYS A 252 35.88 -22.58 -2.46
CA CYS A 252 36.31 -22.18 -3.80
C CYS A 252 37.45 -23.07 -4.32
N LYS A 253 38.33 -23.56 -3.43
CA LYS A 253 39.40 -24.51 -3.78
C LYS A 253 38.82 -25.81 -4.35
N ARG A 254 37.84 -26.40 -3.67
CA ARG A 254 37.22 -27.67 -4.12
C ARG A 254 36.47 -27.50 -5.44
N TYR A 255 35.85 -26.34 -5.68
CA TYR A 255 35.26 -26.03 -6.99
C TYR A 255 36.31 -25.89 -8.09
N ALA A 256 37.44 -25.23 -7.82
CA ALA A 256 38.53 -25.12 -8.79
C ALA A 256 39.10 -26.49 -9.16
N GLN A 257 39.32 -27.35 -8.15
CA GLN A 257 39.77 -28.73 -8.37
C GLN A 257 38.74 -29.57 -9.12
N LEU A 258 37.44 -29.48 -8.77
CA LEU A 258 36.38 -30.20 -9.50
C LEU A 258 36.37 -29.84 -10.99
N LYS A 259 36.62 -28.57 -11.32
CA LYS A 259 36.68 -28.11 -12.71
C LYS A 259 37.77 -28.81 -13.53
N GLU A 260 38.92 -29.09 -12.93
CA GLU A 260 39.99 -29.86 -13.61
C GLU A 260 39.50 -31.26 -14.02
N PHE A 261 38.69 -31.91 -13.18
CA PHE A 261 38.07 -33.19 -13.52
C PHE A 261 36.93 -33.07 -14.53
N GLN A 262 36.16 -31.97 -14.51
CA GLN A 262 35.13 -31.68 -15.51
C GLN A 262 35.76 -31.55 -16.90
N ASP A 263 36.84 -30.77 -17.00
CA ASP A 263 37.60 -30.56 -18.23
C ASP A 263 38.22 -31.89 -18.72
N PHE A 264 38.79 -32.69 -17.81
CA PHE A 264 39.34 -34.02 -18.15
C PHE A 264 38.27 -34.99 -18.67
N CYS A 265 37.08 -35.00 -18.06
CA CYS A 265 35.98 -35.86 -18.49
C CYS A 265 35.20 -35.32 -19.70
N THR A 266 35.60 -34.17 -20.26
CA THR A 266 34.90 -33.48 -21.35
C THR A 266 33.42 -33.19 -21.05
N VAL A 267 33.11 -32.90 -19.78
CA VAL A 267 31.76 -32.50 -19.35
C VAL A 267 31.71 -30.99 -19.19
N GLU A 268 30.58 -30.37 -19.55
CA GLU A 268 30.43 -28.92 -19.42
C GLU A 268 30.61 -28.49 -17.94
N PRO A 269 31.42 -27.45 -17.67
CA PRO A 269 31.71 -27.01 -16.30
C PRO A 269 30.47 -26.42 -15.64
N HIS A 270 29.89 -27.17 -14.71
CA HIS A 270 28.68 -26.77 -14.03
C HIS A 270 28.84 -26.76 -12.51
N HIS A 271 28.22 -25.77 -11.87
CA HIS A 271 28.05 -25.77 -10.43
C HIS A 271 26.99 -26.78 -9.99
N LEU A 272 27.21 -27.38 -8.81
CA LEU A 272 26.27 -28.30 -8.21
C LEU A 272 25.05 -27.54 -7.70
N LEU A 273 23.88 -28.11 -7.95
CA LEU A 273 22.60 -27.55 -7.55
C LEU A 273 22.23 -28.01 -6.14
N ARG A 274 21.54 -27.14 -5.40
CA ARG A 274 20.98 -27.49 -4.08
C ARG A 274 19.55 -28.01 -4.22
N PRO A 275 19.19 -29.13 -3.57
CA PRO A 275 17.78 -29.49 -3.38
C PRO A 275 17.04 -28.36 -2.65
N CYS A 276 16.08 -27.74 -3.32
CA CYS A 276 15.34 -26.59 -2.80
C CYS A 276 13.89 -27.00 -2.53
N GLN A 277 13.47 -26.97 -1.26
CA GLN A 277 12.10 -27.34 -0.87
C GLN A 277 11.02 -26.46 -1.52
N THR A 278 11.34 -25.21 -1.89
CA THR A 278 10.36 -24.23 -2.39
C THR A 278 10.35 -24.07 -3.91
N ARG A 279 11.25 -24.73 -4.65
CA ARG A 279 11.26 -24.71 -6.12
C ARG A 279 10.84 -26.06 -6.67
N TRP A 280 9.76 -26.05 -7.44
CA TRP A 280 9.19 -27.22 -8.10
C TRP A 280 10.26 -27.98 -8.87
N LEU A 281 10.24 -29.32 -8.78
CA LEU A 281 11.16 -30.21 -9.50
C LEU A 281 12.66 -29.97 -9.25
N SER A 282 13.04 -29.22 -8.20
CA SER A 282 14.47 -28.97 -7.94
C SER A 282 15.27 -30.24 -7.70
N LEU A 283 14.64 -31.28 -7.15
CA LEU A 283 15.28 -32.58 -6.95
C LEU A 283 15.65 -33.25 -8.29
N GLU A 284 14.77 -33.21 -9.28
CA GLU A 284 15.04 -33.77 -10.62
C GLU A 284 16.24 -33.06 -11.25
N MET A 285 16.26 -31.72 -11.25
CA MET A 285 17.38 -30.95 -11.78
C MET A 285 18.70 -31.26 -11.05
N VAL A 286 18.65 -31.43 -9.73
CA VAL A 286 19.83 -31.81 -8.93
C VAL A 286 20.31 -33.21 -9.30
N VAL A 287 19.40 -34.18 -9.43
CA VAL A 287 19.74 -35.55 -9.82
C VAL A 287 20.33 -35.58 -11.22
N CYS A 288 19.70 -34.92 -12.20
CA CYS A 288 20.25 -34.78 -13.55
C CYS A 288 21.64 -34.15 -13.55
N ARG A 289 21.86 -33.09 -12.75
CA ARG A 289 23.17 -32.47 -12.60
C ARG A 289 24.21 -33.43 -12.01
N ILE A 290 23.85 -34.20 -10.99
CA ILE A 290 24.76 -35.18 -10.38
C ILE A 290 25.10 -36.29 -11.36
N LEU A 291 24.13 -36.78 -12.14
CA LEU A 291 24.34 -37.83 -13.14
C LEU A 291 25.24 -37.35 -14.29
N GLU A 292 25.03 -36.13 -14.78
CA GLU A 292 25.89 -35.48 -15.77
C GLU A 292 27.33 -35.34 -15.26
N GLN A 293 27.48 -34.94 -14.00
CA GLN A 293 28.77 -34.69 -13.35
C GLN A 293 29.34 -35.94 -12.65
N TRP A 294 28.74 -37.12 -12.88
CA TRP A 294 29.02 -38.32 -12.09
C TRP A 294 30.47 -38.80 -12.21
N GLN A 295 31.03 -38.81 -13.43
CA GLN A 295 32.42 -39.23 -13.65
C GLN A 295 33.42 -38.24 -13.02
N PRO A 296 33.32 -36.92 -13.25
CA PRO A 296 34.15 -35.94 -12.53
C PRO A 296 34.08 -36.08 -11.00
N LEU A 297 32.87 -36.21 -10.45
CA LEU A 297 32.66 -36.38 -9.01
C LEU A 297 33.31 -37.66 -8.50
N LYS A 298 33.13 -38.78 -9.20
CA LYS A 298 33.74 -40.06 -8.83
C LYS A 298 35.27 -39.98 -8.85
N MET A 299 35.85 -39.35 -9.86
CA MET A 299 37.31 -39.16 -9.94
C MET A 299 37.82 -38.27 -8.81
N TYR A 300 37.16 -37.15 -8.56
CA TYR A 300 37.47 -36.23 -7.48
C TYR A 300 37.48 -36.94 -6.12
N PHE A 301 36.39 -37.65 -5.79
CA PHE A 301 36.28 -38.34 -4.50
C PHE A 301 37.20 -39.57 -4.41
N THR A 302 37.57 -40.20 -5.53
CA THR A 302 38.56 -41.29 -5.54
C THR A 302 39.96 -40.77 -5.23
N LEU A 303 40.37 -39.65 -5.84
CA LEU A 303 41.72 -39.10 -5.67
C LEU A 303 41.90 -38.47 -4.28
N HIS A 304 40.90 -37.71 -3.81
CA HIS A 304 41.00 -36.97 -2.56
C HIS A 304 40.52 -37.76 -1.33
N ARG A 305 40.20 -39.05 -1.49
CA ARG A 305 39.80 -39.97 -0.42
C ARG A 305 40.79 -40.02 0.75
N PHE A 306 42.09 -39.89 0.47
CA PHE A 306 43.16 -40.07 1.46
C PHE A 306 43.75 -38.75 1.99
N ASP A 307 43.58 -37.66 1.25
CA ASP A 307 44.17 -36.35 1.59
C ASP A 307 43.30 -35.53 2.54
N GLU A 308 41.98 -35.68 2.46
CA GLU A 308 41.04 -34.92 3.28
C GLU A 308 40.39 -35.86 4.29
N ARG A 309 40.77 -35.75 5.58
CA ARG A 309 40.07 -36.37 6.74
C ARG A 309 38.68 -35.77 6.94
N VAL A 310 37.87 -35.70 5.89
CA VAL A 310 36.52 -35.19 5.90
C VAL A 310 35.62 -36.40 5.86
N THR A 311 35.09 -36.78 7.02
CA THR A 311 34.12 -37.87 7.21
C THR A 311 32.95 -37.82 6.21
N SER A 312 32.61 -36.63 5.69
CA SER A 312 31.58 -36.45 4.66
C SER A 312 31.96 -37.06 3.30
N GLY A 313 33.24 -37.09 2.92
CA GLY A 313 33.69 -37.63 1.61
C GLY A 313 33.59 -39.16 1.53
N GLU A 314 33.85 -39.86 2.64
CA GLU A 314 33.72 -41.33 2.72
C GLU A 314 32.26 -41.79 2.63
N HIS A 315 31.33 -41.02 3.20
CA HIS A 315 29.89 -41.28 3.14
C HIS A 315 29.29 -41.04 1.75
N ILE A 316 29.86 -40.11 0.97
CA ILE A 316 29.44 -39.80 -0.41
C ILE A 316 29.92 -40.87 -1.39
N TYR A 317 31.09 -41.47 -1.15
CA TYR A 317 31.72 -42.43 -2.05
C TYR A 317 31.14 -43.85 -1.94
N ASN A 318 30.87 -44.31 -0.71
CA ASN A 318 30.28 -45.62 -0.46
C ASN A 318 28.79 -45.63 -0.81
#